data_AF-A0A239BMX1-F1
#
_entry.id   AF-A0A239BMX1-F1
#
_cell.length_a   1.000
_cell.length_b   1.000
_cell.length_c   1.000
_cell.angle_alpha   90.00
_cell.angle_beta   90.00
_cell.angle_gamma   90.00
#
_symmetry.space_group_name_H-M   'P 1'
#
loop_
_entity.id
_entity.type
_entity.pdbx_description
1 polymer ?
#
loop_
_entity_poly.entity_id
_entity_poly.type
_entity_poly.pdbx_seq_one_letter_code
_entity_poly.pdbx_strand_id
1 'polypeptide(L)'
;MYEKILECPNELKILIYTFFVYIDIDVELLKVLFCLILIDTFLGIVKTFVLEEAFSFKKLILGLVSKIAVLLIPMSLALMGKGLNYDFNWFVTLVMDLLIVSDGISIFSNVIAIRTKKEVKNFDALTKLLKTIRSSLIKLFKRFLDTIDEKNN
;
A
#
# COMPACT_ATOMS: atom_id res chain seq x y z
N MET A 1 31.93 21.33 3.36
CA MET A 1 31.16 20.25 4.03
C MET A 1 29.67 20.59 4.19
N TYR A 2 29.31 21.88 4.36
CA TYR A 2 27.90 22.33 4.33
C TYR A 2 27.27 22.34 2.93
N GLU A 3 28.05 22.51 1.85
CA GLU A 3 27.49 22.52 0.48
C GLU A 3 27.00 21.15 -0.01
N LYS A 4 27.62 20.04 0.40
CA LYS A 4 27.15 18.68 0.04
C LYS A 4 25.78 18.31 0.62
N ILE A 5 25.37 18.95 1.72
CA ILE A 5 24.07 18.68 2.35
C ILE A 5 22.94 19.38 1.59
N LEU A 6 23.24 20.44 0.81
CA LEU A 6 22.27 21.21 0.04
C LEU A 6 22.11 20.75 -1.42
N GLU A 7 23.04 19.96 -1.97
CA GLU A 7 22.94 19.32 -3.30
C GLU A 7 22.22 17.96 -3.26
N CYS A 8 22.24 17.29 -2.11
CA CYS A 8 21.53 16.04 -1.83
C CYS A 8 20.01 16.06 -2.12
N PRO A 9 19.25 17.18 -1.97
CA PRO A 9 17.83 17.21 -2.29
C PRO A 9 17.58 16.97 -3.78
N ASN A 10 18.47 17.42 -4.67
CA ASN A 10 18.26 17.29 -6.11
C ASN A 10 18.59 15.87 -6.59
N GLU A 11 19.70 15.29 -6.15
CA GLU A 11 20.07 13.92 -6.53
C GLU A 11 19.08 12.88 -6.00
N LEU A 12 18.67 12.99 -4.73
CA LEU A 12 17.67 12.10 -4.14
C LEU A 12 16.32 12.24 -4.85
N LYS A 13 15.91 13.47 -5.15
CA LYS A 13 14.66 13.74 -5.87
C LYS A 13 14.71 13.18 -7.28
N ILE A 14 15.82 13.36 -8.00
CA ILE A 14 16.04 12.78 -9.33
C ILE A 14 16.02 11.25 -9.28
N LEU A 15 16.67 10.63 -8.29
CA LEU A 15 16.67 9.18 -8.09
C LEU A 15 15.24 8.66 -7.86
N ILE A 16 14.48 9.32 -6.99
CA ILE A 16 13.09 8.96 -6.71
C ILE A 16 12.21 9.13 -7.96
N TYR A 17 12.33 10.24 -8.68
CA TYR A 17 11.57 10.46 -9.92
C TYR A 17 11.93 9.44 -10.99
N THR A 18 13.22 9.14 -11.18
CA THR A 18 13.68 8.15 -12.15
C THR A 18 13.14 6.77 -11.79
N PHE A 19 13.11 6.43 -10.50
CA PHE A 19 12.53 5.19 -10.01
C PHE A 19 11.02 5.10 -10.28
N PHE A 20 10.25 6.16 -10.03
CA PHE A 20 8.82 6.18 -10.32
C PHE A 20 8.53 6.13 -11.83
N VAL A 21 9.31 6.85 -12.65
CA VAL A 21 9.22 6.78 -14.12
C VAL A 21 9.56 5.38 -14.62
N TYR A 22 10.58 4.74 -14.05
CA TYR A 22 10.99 3.39 -14.41
C TYR A 22 9.90 2.34 -14.12
N ILE A 23 9.20 2.49 -12.99
CA ILE A 23 8.17 1.54 -12.56
C ILE A 23 6.83 1.76 -13.27
N ASP A 24 6.63 2.91 -13.92
CA ASP A 24 5.45 3.20 -14.75
C ASP A 24 4.12 3.08 -13.98
N ILE A 25 4.16 3.41 -12.69
CA ILE A 25 2.96 3.49 -11.84
C ILE A 25 2.26 4.84 -12.08
N ASP A 26 0.94 4.81 -12.13
CA ASP A 26 0.11 6.01 -12.13
C ASP A 26 0.34 6.81 -10.82
N VAL A 27 1.05 7.93 -10.97
CA VAL A 27 1.41 8.84 -9.89
C VAL A 27 0.15 9.47 -9.24
N GLU A 28 -0.96 9.56 -9.97
CA GLU A 28 -2.23 10.08 -9.46
C GLU A 28 -2.84 9.13 -8.43
N LEU A 29 -2.92 7.83 -8.75
CA LEU A 29 -3.37 6.79 -7.80
C LEU A 29 -2.50 6.76 -6.53
N LEU A 30 -1.18 6.89 -6.69
CA LEU A 30 -0.25 6.94 -5.56
C LEU A 30 -0.51 8.15 -4.63
N LYS A 31 -0.77 9.32 -5.21
CA LYS A 31 -1.10 10.54 -4.44
C LYS A 31 -2.41 10.40 -3.68
N VAL A 32 -3.44 9.84 -4.32
CA VAL A 32 -4.74 9.57 -3.68
C VAL A 32 -4.54 8.64 -2.48
N LEU A 33 -3.82 7.54 -2.66
CA LEU A 33 -3.58 6.57 -1.60
C LEU A 33 -2.76 7.18 -0.44
N PHE A 34 -1.74 7.97 -0.74
CA PHE A 34 -0.97 8.68 0.28
C PHE A 34 -1.85 9.64 1.10
N CYS A 35 -2.74 10.38 0.45
CA CYS A 35 -3.69 11.27 1.13
C CYS A 35 -4.63 10.49 2.06
N LEU A 36 -5.19 9.38 1.58
CA LEU A 36 -6.08 8.52 2.37
C LEU A 36 -5.38 7.95 3.61
N ILE A 37 -4.14 7.50 3.49
CA ILE A 37 -3.35 6.99 4.62
C ILE A 37 -3.14 8.07 5.69
N LEU A 38 -2.87 9.31 5.29
CA LEU A 38 -2.72 10.42 6.24
C LEU A 38 -4.03 10.73 6.96
N ILE A 39 -5.14 10.82 6.23
CA ILE A 39 -6.47 11.06 6.80
C ILE A 39 -6.85 9.94 7.76
N ASP A 40 -6.66 8.69 7.36
CA ASP A 40 -6.99 7.52 8.19
C ASP A 40 -6.15 7.48 9.47
N THR A 41 -4.85 7.76 9.37
CA THR A 41 -3.96 7.79 10.53
C THR A 41 -4.37 8.90 11.50
N PHE A 42 -4.67 10.09 10.99
CA PHE A 42 -5.16 11.20 11.79
C PHE A 42 -6.48 10.85 12.51
N LEU A 43 -7.45 10.29 11.79
CA LEU A 43 -8.72 9.87 12.39
C LEU A 43 -8.55 8.73 13.39
N GLY A 44 -7.64 7.80 13.14
CA GLY A 44 -7.29 6.73 14.07
C GLY A 44 -6.74 7.27 15.40
N ILE A 45 -5.90 8.30 15.34
CA ILE A 45 -5.38 9.00 16.52
C ILE A 45 -6.53 9.69 17.27
N VAL A 46 -7.36 10.47 16.57
CA VAL A 46 -8.51 11.16 17.17
C VAL A 46 -9.46 10.16 17.84
N LYS A 47 -9.73 9.02 17.19
CA LYS A 47 -10.55 7.94 17.74
C LYS A 47 -10.01 7.43 19.08
N THR A 48 -8.70 7.18 19.18
CA THR A 48 -8.08 6.71 20.44
C THR A 48 -8.34 7.68 21.59
N PHE A 49 -8.25 8.99 21.35
CA PHE A 49 -8.58 9.99 22.37
C PHE A 49 -10.07 10.02 22.71
N VAL A 50 -10.96 9.91 21.71
CA VAL A 50 -12.42 9.95 21.92
C VAL A 50 -12.95 8.72 22.65
N LEU A 51 -12.33 7.55 22.46
CA LEU A 51 -12.67 6.31 23.14
C LEU A 51 -11.98 6.15 24.50
N GLU A 52 -11.24 7.17 24.95
CA GLU A 52 -10.48 7.15 26.22
C GLU A 52 -9.50 5.96 26.34
N GLU A 53 -9.04 5.45 25.19
CA GLU A 53 -8.05 4.39 25.14
C GLU A 53 -6.65 4.94 25.44
N ALA A 54 -5.83 4.14 26.10
CA ALA A 54 -4.44 4.52 26.35
C ALA A 54 -3.69 4.70 25.03
N PHE A 55 -3.35 5.96 24.73
CA PHE A 55 -2.52 6.30 23.59
C PHE A 55 -1.17 5.61 23.71
N SER A 56 -0.77 4.89 22.66
CA SER A 56 0.51 4.20 22.60
C SER A 56 1.22 4.56 21.32
N PHE A 57 2.36 5.24 21.45
CA PHE A 57 3.22 5.56 20.31
C PHE A 57 3.67 4.31 19.55
N LYS A 58 3.88 3.20 20.27
CA LYS A 58 4.18 1.90 19.67
C LYS A 58 3.05 1.41 18.75
N LYS A 59 1.78 1.57 19.16
CA LYS A 59 0.62 1.22 18.32
C LYS A 59 0.55 2.11 17.08
N LEU A 60 0.83 3.41 17.21
CA LEU A 60 0.86 4.35 16.09
C LEU A 60 1.94 3.96 15.07
N ILE A 61 3.18 3.75 15.52
CA ILE A 61 4.28 3.31 14.65
C ILE A 61 3.92 2.00 13.96
N LEU A 62 3.39 1.03 14.70
CA LEU A 62 3.02 -0.28 14.14
C LEU A 62 1.95 -0.14 13.04
N GLY A 63 0.94 0.70 13.27
CA GLY A 63 -0.10 1.00 12.27
C GLY A 63 0.47 1.66 11.01
N LEU A 64 1.35 2.65 11.18
CA LEU A 64 2.01 3.34 10.06
C LEU A 64 2.91 2.39 9.26
N VAL A 65 3.75 1.60 9.96
CA VAL A 65 4.64 0.60 9.33
C VAL A 65 3.81 -0.43 8.56
N SER A 66 2.69 -0.90 9.12
CA SER A 66 1.81 -1.84 8.43
C SER A 66 1.24 -1.24 7.14
N LYS A 67 0.84 0.04 7.13
CA LYS A 67 0.34 0.71 5.92
C LYS A 67 1.44 0.89 4.87
N ILE A 68 2.65 1.29 5.29
CA ILE A 68 3.81 1.38 4.39
C ILE A 68 4.16 0.02 3.79
N ALA A 69 4.16 -1.06 4.60
CA ALA A 69 4.43 -2.41 4.12
C ALA A 69 3.42 -2.87 3.06
N VAL A 70 2.16 -2.44 3.17
CA VAL A 70 1.11 -2.75 2.20
C VAL A 70 1.31 -1.99 0.89
N LEU A 71 1.84 -0.76 0.92
CA LEU A 71 2.25 -0.02 -0.29
C LEU A 71 3.38 -0.69 -1.07
N LEU A 72 4.21 -1.51 -0.41
CA LEU A 72 5.26 -2.26 -1.10
C LEU A 72 4.70 -3.33 -2.04
N ILE A 73 3.42 -3.71 -1.88
CA ILE A 73 2.78 -4.76 -2.70
C ILE A 73 2.60 -4.32 -4.15
N PRO A 74 1.88 -3.22 -4.48
CA PRO A 74 1.76 -2.76 -5.87
C PRO A 74 3.13 -2.43 -6.47
N MET A 75 4.07 -1.91 -5.68
CA MET A 75 5.45 -1.65 -6.12
C MET A 75 6.21 -2.92 -6.49
N SER A 76 6.07 -3.99 -5.68
CA SER A 76 6.66 -5.30 -5.98
C SER A 76 6.05 -5.91 -7.24
N LEU A 77 4.74 -5.77 -7.43
CA LEU A 77 4.04 -6.25 -8.64
C LEU A 77 4.52 -5.52 -9.90
N ALA A 78 4.66 -4.21 -9.84
CA ALA A 78 5.15 -3.43 -10.97
C ALA A 78 6.60 -3.80 -11.35
N LEU A 79 7.47 -3.96 -10.34
CA LEU A 79 8.84 -4.44 -10.55
C LEU A 79 8.89 -5.85 -11.14
N MET A 80 8.02 -6.76 -10.68
CA MET A 80 7.89 -8.10 -11.25
C MET A 80 7.46 -8.05 -12.72
N GLY A 81 6.47 -7.24 -13.06
CA GLY A 81 6.02 -7.07 -14.45
C GLY A 81 7.16 -6.63 -15.36
N LYS A 82 7.90 -5.58 -14.96
CA LYS A 82 9.08 -5.10 -15.70
C LYS A 82 10.15 -6.18 -15.80
N GLY A 83 10.50 -6.86 -14.71
CA GLY A 83 11.54 -7.90 -14.70
C GLY A 83 11.21 -9.13 -15.54
N LEU A 84 9.93 -9.47 -15.66
CA LEU A 84 9.45 -10.60 -16.47
C LEU A 84 9.09 -10.21 -17.92
N ASN A 85 9.19 -8.93 -18.29
CA ASN A 85 8.67 -8.37 -19.55
C ASN A 85 7.17 -8.68 -19.77
N TYR A 86 6.38 -8.70 -18.71
CA TYR A 86 4.92 -8.85 -18.76
C TYR A 86 4.22 -7.55 -18.37
N ASP A 87 3.10 -7.26 -19.02
CA ASP A 87 2.23 -6.16 -18.63
C ASP A 87 1.41 -6.52 -17.39
N PHE A 88 1.86 -6.05 -16.23
CA PHE A 88 1.17 -6.18 -14.95
C PHE A 88 0.42 -4.90 -14.55
N ASN A 89 0.32 -3.88 -15.41
CA ASN A 89 -0.32 -2.61 -15.07
C ASN A 89 -1.76 -2.82 -14.60
N TRP A 90 -2.52 -3.69 -15.27
CA TRP A 90 -3.88 -4.04 -14.86
C TRP A 90 -3.93 -4.61 -13.43
N PHE A 91 -2.93 -5.41 -13.02
CA PHE A 91 -2.92 -6.04 -11.71
C PHE A 91 -2.44 -5.05 -10.63
N VAL A 92 -1.47 -4.21 -10.97
CA VAL A 92 -1.01 -3.10 -10.11
C VAL A 92 -2.18 -2.15 -9.83
N THR A 93 -2.89 -1.69 -10.86
CA THR A 93 -4.08 -0.84 -10.73
C THR A 93 -5.15 -1.50 -9.86
N LEU A 94 -5.46 -2.77 -10.11
CA LEU A 94 -6.44 -3.51 -9.30
C LEU A 94 -6.04 -3.57 -7.82
N VAL A 95 -4.76 -3.80 -7.51
CA VAL A 95 -4.29 -3.77 -6.13
C VAL A 95 -4.40 -2.37 -5.54
N MET A 96 -3.98 -1.33 -6.26
CA MET A 96 -4.09 0.06 -5.83
C MET A 96 -5.55 0.46 -5.53
N ASP A 97 -6.50 0.12 -6.41
CA ASP A 97 -7.92 0.38 -6.23
C ASP A 97 -8.47 -0.28 -4.97
N LEU A 98 -8.09 -1.54 -4.72
CA LEU A 98 -8.52 -2.24 -3.52
C LEU A 98 -7.90 -1.65 -2.24
N LEU A 99 -6.66 -1.13 -2.31
CA LEU A 99 -6.06 -0.40 -1.18
C LEU A 99 -6.79 0.89 -0.89
N ILE A 100 -7.14 1.67 -1.93
CA ILE A 100 -7.96 2.88 -1.82
C ILE A 100 -9.31 2.56 -1.14
N VAL A 101 -9.99 1.51 -1.57
CA VAL A 101 -11.26 1.07 -0.97
C VAL A 101 -11.05 0.64 0.49
N SER A 102 -9.99 -0.12 0.78
CA SER A 102 -9.68 -0.56 2.15
C SER A 102 -9.41 0.61 3.10
N ASP A 103 -8.63 1.60 2.68
CA ASP A 103 -8.38 2.81 3.48
C ASP A 103 -9.64 3.65 3.63
N GLY A 104 -10.46 3.77 2.58
CA GLY A 104 -11.78 4.40 2.66
C GLY A 104 -12.69 3.76 3.72
N ILE A 105 -12.78 2.43 3.74
CA ILE A 105 -13.53 1.69 4.78
C ILE A 105 -12.98 1.98 6.18
N SER A 106 -11.66 2.06 6.33
CA SER A 106 -11.01 2.37 7.61
C SER A 106 -11.36 3.78 8.10
N ILE A 107 -11.33 4.77 7.20
CA ILE A 107 -11.75 6.15 7.47
C ILE A 107 -13.20 6.19 7.96
N PHE A 108 -14.13 5.56 7.24
CA PHE A 108 -15.55 5.53 7.64
C PHE A 108 -15.73 4.85 9.01
N SER A 109 -15.02 3.75 9.26
CA SER A 109 -15.07 3.05 10.55
C SER A 109 -14.57 3.93 11.69
N ASN A 110 -13.46 4.65 11.48
CA ASN A 110 -12.93 5.60 12.47
C ASN A 110 -13.92 6.76 12.73
N VAL A 111 -14.55 7.31 11.69
CA VAL A 111 -15.57 8.36 11.83
C VAL A 111 -16.79 7.87 12.61
N ILE A 112 -17.32 6.69 12.30
CA ILE A 112 -18.46 6.10 13.03
C ILE A 112 -18.08 5.87 14.49
N ALA A 113 -16.89 5.35 14.77
CA ALA A 113 -16.42 5.13 16.13
C ALA A 113 -16.31 6.43 16.93
N ILE A 114 -15.77 7.49 16.32
CA ILE A 114 -15.71 8.84 16.92
C ILE A 114 -17.12 9.36 17.23
N ARG A 115 -18.05 9.25 16.28
CA ARG A 115 -19.42 9.78 16.47
C ARG A 115 -20.24 9.00 17.48
N THR A 116 -20.10 7.69 17.49
CA THR A 116 -20.89 6.80 18.37
C THR A 116 -20.24 6.59 19.73
N LYS A 117 -18.97 6.97 19.89
CA LYS A 117 -18.12 6.65 21.05
C LYS A 117 -18.09 5.16 21.37
N LYS A 118 -18.20 4.31 20.34
CA LYS A 118 -18.15 2.85 20.45
C LYS A 118 -17.11 2.33 19.47
N GLU A 119 -16.40 1.28 19.89
CA GLU A 119 -15.47 0.62 18.99
C GLU A 119 -16.23 -0.01 17.82
N VAL A 120 -15.86 0.39 16.61
CA VAL A 120 -16.34 -0.23 15.39
C VAL A 120 -15.29 -1.24 14.98
N LYS A 121 -15.69 -2.52 14.91
CA LYS A 121 -14.80 -3.58 14.42
C LYS A 121 -14.47 -3.27 12.97
N ASN A 122 -13.20 -2.95 12.71
CA ASN A 122 -12.72 -2.77 11.35
C ASN A 122 -13.04 -4.03 10.53
N PHE A 123 -13.68 -3.84 9.38
CA PHE A 123 -13.85 -4.93 8.44
C PHE A 123 -12.46 -5.45 8.05
N ASP A 124 -12.25 -6.76 8.09
CA ASP A 124 -10.96 -7.40 7.80
C ASP A 124 -10.63 -7.41 6.28
N ALA A 125 -10.90 -6.26 5.63
CA ALA A 125 -10.70 -6.01 4.21
C ALA A 125 -9.24 -6.24 3.84
N LEU A 126 -8.33 -5.71 4.66
CA LEU A 126 -6.91 -5.69 4.36
C LEU A 126 -6.31 -7.11 4.40
N THR A 127 -6.63 -7.91 5.42
CA THR A 127 -6.18 -9.32 5.45
C THR A 127 -6.79 -10.13 4.32
N LYS A 128 -8.08 -9.92 4.00
CA LYS A 128 -8.74 -10.60 2.88
C LYS A 128 -8.08 -10.24 1.55
N LEU A 129 -7.75 -8.96 1.35
CA LEU A 129 -6.99 -8.48 0.20
C LEU A 129 -5.63 -9.17 0.08
N LEU A 130 -4.82 -9.16 1.15
CA LEU A 130 -3.49 -9.78 1.15
C LEU A 130 -3.54 -11.27 0.78
N LYS A 131 -4.54 -12.00 1.31
CA LYS A 131 -4.76 -13.40 0.97
C LYS A 131 -5.12 -13.59 -0.50
N THR A 132 -6.01 -12.76 -1.04
CA THR A 132 -6.38 -12.80 -2.46
C THR A 132 -5.19 -12.54 -3.37
N ILE A 133 -4.39 -11.50 -3.09
CA ILE A 133 -3.19 -11.16 -3.88
C ILE A 133 -2.20 -12.33 -3.87
N ARG A 134 -1.92 -12.88 -2.68
CA ARG A 134 -1.04 -14.05 -2.53
C ARG A 134 -1.53 -15.24 -3.36
N SER A 135 -2.81 -15.56 -3.28
CA SER A 135 -3.39 -16.67 -4.03
C SER A 135 -3.30 -16.45 -5.55
N SER A 136 -3.52 -15.22 -6.02
CA SER A 136 -3.37 -14.87 -7.44
C SER A 136 -1.92 -15.03 -7.92
N LEU A 137 -0.95 -14.57 -7.14
CA LEU A 137 0.48 -14.74 -7.44
C LEU A 137 0.89 -16.21 -7.51
N ILE A 138 0.41 -17.05 -6.59
CA ILE A 138 0.69 -18.50 -6.62
C ILE A 138 0.10 -19.13 -7.88
N LYS A 139 -1.10 -18.74 -8.31
CA LYS A 139 -1.70 -19.26 -9.55
C LYS A 139 -0.88 -18.87 -10.78
N LEU A 140 -0.42 -17.63 -10.83
CA LEU A 140 0.42 -17.12 -11.91
C LEU A 140 1.78 -17.82 -11.95
N PHE A 141 2.40 -18.07 -10.79
CA PHE A 141 3.62 -18.86 -10.70
C PHE A 141 3.44 -20.29 -11.22
N LYS A 142 2.35 -20.97 -10.86
CA LYS A 142 2.05 -22.32 -11.37
C LYS A 142 1.91 -22.34 -12.89
N ARG A 143 1.18 -21.38 -13.47
CA ARG A 143 1.06 -21.26 -14.94
C ARG A 143 2.41 -21.12 -15.64
N PHE A 144 3.35 -20.39 -15.05
CA PHE A 144 4.70 -20.27 -15.59
C PHE A 144 5.46 -21.60 -15.56
N LEU A 145 5.33 -22.38 -14.48
CA LEU A 145 5.92 -23.72 -14.42
C LEU A 145 5.31 -24.66 -15.46
N ASP A 146 3.98 -24.69 -15.56
CA ASP A 146 3.27 -25.55 -16.52
C ASP A 146 3.70 -25.24 -17.97
N THR A 147 3.90 -23.95 -18.30
CA THR A 147 4.38 -23.51 -19.63
C THR A 147 5.81 -23.98 -19.92
N ILE A 148 6.67 -24.08 -18.90
CA ILE A 148 8.04 -24.59 -19.05
C ILE A 148 8.01 -26.10 -19.26
N ASP A 149 7.18 -26.82 -18.50
CA ASP A 149 7.04 -28.28 -18.60
C ASP A 149 6.43 -28.71 -19.94
N GLU A 150 5.47 -27.96 -20.49
CA GLU A 150 4.93 -28.17 -21.84
C GLU A 150 5.96 -27.92 -22.95
N LYS A 151 6.94 -27.03 -22.74
CA LYS A 151 7.96 -26.70 -23.74
C LYS A 151 9.13 -27.70 -23.75
N ASN A 152 9.26 -28.51 -22.70
CA ASN A 152 10.31 -29.52 -22.52
C ASN A 152 9.84 -30.95 -22.85
N ASN A 153 8.55 -31.15 -23.16
CA ASN A 153 7.97 -32.39 -23.70
C ASN A 153 7.65 -32.23 -25.20
#